data_AF-A0A974WG95-F1
#
_entry.id   AF-A0A974WG95-F1
#
_cell.length_a   1.000
_cell.length_b   1.000
_cell.length_c   1.000
_cell.angle_alpha   90.00
_cell.angle_beta   90.00
_cell.angle_gamma   90.00
#
_symmetry.space_group_name_H-M   'P 1'
#
loop_
_entity.id
_entity.type
_entity.pdbx_description
1 polymer ?
#
loop_
_entity_poly.entity_id
_entity_poly.type
_entity_poly.pdbx_seq_one_letter_code
_entity_poly.pdbx_strand_id
1 'polypeptide(L)' 'MKPIKWTVIGISIYVFFYAMIPLLNIAYALGFLLFLIGNALFLYMVYEVLKNGKESNKKFDEGYWYSDVDKKYSDQ' A
#
# COMPACT_ATOMS: atom_id res chain seq x y z
N MET A 1 5.00 3.60 -12.67
CA MET A 1 3.72 3.53 -11.93
C MET A 1 2.81 2.37 -12.36
N LYS A 2 2.73 2.01 -13.66
CA LYS A 2 1.79 0.97 -14.13
C LYS A 2 1.85 -0.39 -13.39
N PRO A 3 3.02 -0.99 -13.07
CA PRO A 3 3.04 -2.29 -12.39
C PRO A 3 2.56 -2.20 -10.93
N ILE A 4 3.08 -1.24 -10.15
CA ILE A 4 2.71 -1.05 -8.74
C ILE A 4 1.23 -0.72 -8.57
N LYS A 5 0.63 0.05 -9.49
CA LYS A 5 -0.80 0.41 -9.41
C LYS A 5 -1.70 -0.83 -9.34
N TRP A 6 -1.40 -1.87 -10.11
CA TRP A 6 -2.17 -3.11 -10.09
C TRP A 6 -1.95 -3.91 -8.80
N THR A 7 -0.71 -3.96 -8.31
CA THR A 7 -0.38 -4.58 -7.02
C THR A 7 -1.15 -3.91 -5.87
N VAL A 8 -1.14 -2.57 -5.80
CA VAL A 8 -1.86 -1.80 -4.78
C VAL A 8 -3.36 -2.04 -4.87
N ILE A 9 -3.94 -1.99 -6.07
CA ILE A 9 -5.38 -2.24 -6.25
C ILE A 9 -5.75 -3.66 -5.80
N GLY A 10 -4.98 -4.68 -6.21
CA GLY A 10 -5.25 -6.06 -5.85
C GLY A 10 -5.19 -6.30 -4.34
N ILE A 11 -4.19 -5.71 -3.66
CA ILE A 11 -4.05 -5.82 -2.21
C ILE A 11 -5.18 -5.06 -1.50
N SER A 12 -5.57 -3.88 -1.97
CA SER A 12 -6.70 -3.14 -1.41
C SER A 12 -8.02 -3.91 -1.51
N ILE A 13 -8.27 -4.58 -2.64
CA ILE A 13 -9.44 -5.46 -2.80
C ILE A 13 -9.39 -6.61 -1.79
N TYR A 14 -8.24 -7.26 -1.66
CA TYR A 14 -8.05 -8.32 -0.65
C TYR A 14 -8.33 -7.82 0.77
N VAL A 15 -7.79 -6.65 1.16
CA VAL A 15 -7.99 -6.06 2.49
C VAL A 15 -9.47 -5.76 2.73
N PHE A 16 -10.19 -5.25 1.73
CA PHE A 16 -11.62 -5.00 1.82
C PHE A 16 -12.40 -6.28 2.18
N PHE A 17 -12.15 -7.38 1.46
CA PHE A 17 -12.81 -8.66 1.77
C PHE A 17 -12.36 -9.24 3.11
N TYR A 18 -11.08 -9.12 3.45
CA TYR A 18 -10.57 -9.56 4.75
C TYR A 18 -11.23 -8.81 5.91
N ALA A 19 -11.47 -7.50 5.77
CA ALA A 19 -12.16 -6.68 6.76
C ALA A 19 -13.63 -7.07 6.94
N MET A 20 -14.25 -7.74 5.95
CA MET A 20 -15.62 -8.25 6.07
C MET A 20 -15.70 -9.59 6.82
N ILE A 21 -14.58 -10.28 7.07
CA ILE A 21 -14.59 -11.60 7.73
C ILE A 21 -15.33 -11.61 9.07
N PRO A 22 -15.14 -10.63 9.99
CA PRO A 22 -15.86 -10.60 11.26
C PRO A 22 -17.39 -10.51 11.10
N LEU A 23 -17.87 -9.97 9.97
CA LEU A 23 -19.30 -9.81 9.68
C LEU A 23 -19.93 -11.10 9.14
N LEU A 24 -19.14 -11.96 8.51
CA LEU A 24 -19.61 -13.12 7.75
C LEU A 24 -19.59 -14.43 8.54
N ASN A 25 -19.24 -14.38 9.83
CA ASN A 25 -19.15 -15.55 10.72
C ASN A 25 -18.33 -16.71 10.09
N ILE A 26 -17.24 -16.33 9.42
CA ILE A 26 -16.36 -17.26 8.69
C ILE A 26 -15.60 -18.16 9.67
N ALA A 27 -15.39 -19.42 9.26
CA ALA A 27 -14.62 -20.39 10.01
C ALA A 27 -13.21 -19.87 10.35
N TYR A 28 -12.78 -20.05 11.60
CA TYR A 28 -11.49 -19.59 12.12
C TYR A 28 -10.30 -20.00 11.23
N ALA A 29 -10.29 -21.25 10.77
CA ALA A 29 -9.23 -21.76 9.90
C ALA A 29 -9.07 -20.95 8.61
N LEU A 30 -10.20 -20.52 8.01
CA LEU A 30 -10.19 -19.69 6.80
C LEU A 30 -9.71 -18.27 7.12
N GLY A 31 -10.17 -17.69 8.23
CA GLY A 31 -9.69 -16.36 8.68
C GLY A 31 -8.19 -16.34 8.97
N PHE A 32 -7.67 -17.40 9.60
CA PHE A 32 -6.25 -17.56 9.90
C PHE A 32 -5.42 -17.77 8.62
N LEU A 33 -5.89 -18.59 7.69
CA LEU A 33 -5.23 -18.77 6.39
C LEU A 33 -5.19 -17.44 5.61
N LEU A 34 -6.28 -16.69 5.61
CA LEU A 34 -6.32 -15.37 4.98
C LEU A 34 -5.34 -14.42 5.67
N PHE A 35 -5.23 -14.42 7.00
CA PHE A 35 -4.22 -13.62 7.71
C PHE A 35 -2.79 -13.91 7.25
N LEU A 36 -2.42 -15.19 7.07
CA LEU A 36 -1.11 -15.57 6.56
C LEU A 36 -0.88 -15.06 5.13
N ILE A 37 -1.88 -15.19 4.26
CA ILE A 37 -1.84 -14.63 2.90
C ILE A 37 -1.63 -13.11 2.94
N GLY A 38 -2.28 -12.41 3.86
CA GLY A 38 -2.15 -10.97 4.02
C GLY A 38 -0.72 -10.53 4.34
N ASN A 39 -0.03 -11.27 5.21
CA ASN A 39 1.38 -11.02 5.51
C ASN A 39 2.27 -11.26 4.28
N ALA A 40 2.03 -12.32 3.51
CA ALA A 40 2.76 -12.57 2.27
C ALA A 40 2.52 -11.47 1.22
N LEU A 41 1.28 -11.00 1.07
CA LEU A 41 0.92 -9.89 0.19
C LEU A 41 1.59 -8.58 0.62
N PHE A 42 1.70 -8.32 1.91
CA PHE A 42 2.42 -7.16 2.43
C PHE A 42 3.90 -7.19 2.03
N LEU A 43 4.59 -8.32 2.24
CA LEU A 43 5.98 -8.47 1.82
C LEU A 43 6.14 -8.33 0.31
N TYR A 44 5.22 -8.89 -0.47
CA TYR A 44 5.19 -8.74 -1.92
C TYR A 44 5.02 -7.28 -2.35
N MET A 45 4.13 -6.53 -1.68
CA MET A 45 3.95 -5.10 -1.94
C MET A 45 5.24 -4.31 -1.71
N VAL A 46 5.90 -4.56 -0.57
CA VAL A 46 7.18 -3.91 -0.25
C VAL A 46 8.22 -4.24 -1.31
N TYR A 47 8.34 -5.51 -1.71
CA TYR A 47 9.23 -5.95 -2.78
C TYR A 47 8.94 -5.23 -4.10
N GLU A 48 7.68 -5.17 -4.52
CA GLU A 48 7.27 -4.50 -5.76
C GLU A 48 7.56 -2.99 -5.73
N VAL A 49 7.34 -2.34 -4.59
CA VAL A 49 7.67 -0.92 -4.42
C VAL A 49 9.18 -0.69 -4.49
N LEU A 50 9.99 -1.55 -3.87
CA LEU A 50 11.45 -1.41 -3.93
C LEU A 50 12.00 -1.70 -5.32
N LYS A 51 11.46 -2.70 -6.03
CA LYS A 51 11.95 -3.12 -7.34
C LYS A 51 11.47 -2.24 -8.49
N ASN A 52 10.20 -1.87 -8.47
CA ASN A 52 9.53 -1.17 -9.58
C ASN A 52 9.15 0.28 -9.23
N GLY A 53 9.48 0.73 -8.01
CA GLY A 53 9.27 2.09 -7.56
C GLY A 53 10.19 3.04 -8.29
N LYS A 54 9.67 4.22 -8.64
CA LYS A 54 10.54 5.32 -9.05
C LYS A 54 11.02 6.01 -7.80
N GLU A 55 12.33 6.15 -7.68
CA GLU A 55 12.94 7.03 -6.68
C GLU A 55 12.41 8.46 -6.88
N SER A 56 12.13 9.14 -5.77
CA SER A 56 11.78 10.55 -5.82
C SER A 56 13.02 11.36 -6.17
N ASN A 57 13.03 12.05 -7.31
CA ASN A 57 14.04 13.07 -7.61
C ASN A 57 13.89 14.32 -6.74
N LYS A 58 12.84 14.40 -5.92
CA LYS A 58 12.58 15.52 -5.04
C LYS A 58 13.10 15.18 -3.66
N LYS A 59 13.94 16.06 -3.13
CA LYS A 59 14.44 15.89 -1.77
C LYS A 59 13.44 16.43 -0.77
N PHE A 60 13.52 15.84 0.42
CA PHE A 60 12.64 16.16 1.53
C PHE A 60 12.96 17.52 2.17
N ASP A 61 14.25 17.87 2.22
CA ASP A 61 14.78 19.16 2.68
C ASP A 61 14.37 20.34 1.77
N GLU A 62 14.02 20.07 0.51
CA GLU A 62 13.53 21.04 -0.47
C GLU A 62 12.02 21.32 -0.35
N GLY A 63 11.35 20.86 0.71
CA GLY A 63 9.93 21.14 0.95
C GLY A 63 8.95 20.24 0.18
N TYR A 64 9.43 19.20 -0.50
CA TYR A 64 8.60 18.26 -1.27
C TYR A 64 8.15 17.05 -0.45
N TRP A 65 7.49 17.31 0.67
CA TRP A 65 6.94 16.28 1.55
C TRP A 65 5.78 15.54 0.90
N TYR A 66 4.94 16.25 0.16
CA TYR A 66 3.82 15.70 -0.60
C TYR A 66 3.71 16.36 -1.97
N SER A 67 3.22 15.63 -2.97
CA SER A 67 3.13 16.11 -4.36
C SER A 67 2.02 17.14 -4.60
N ASP A 68 1.09 17.25 -3.65
CA ASP A 68 -0.12 18.07 -3.66
C ASP A 68 -0.03 19.32 -2.76
N VAL A 69 1.05 19.49 -2.02
CA VAL A 69 1.28 20.71 -1.23
C VAL A 69 1.81 21.81 -2.15
N ASP A 70 1.01 22.86 -2.32
CA ASP A 70 1.47 24.10 -2.93
C ASP A 70 2.61 24.70 -2.10
N LYS A 71 3.75 24.96 -2.74
CA LYS A 71 5.01 25.46 -2.15
C LYS A 71 4.93 26.83 -1.48
N LYS A 72 3.74 27.33 -1.17
CA LYS A 72 3.52 28.70 -0.70
C LYS A 72 4.25 29.03 0.60
N TYR A 73 4.77 28.04 1.31
CA TYR A 73 5.44 28.17 2.60
C TYR A 73 6.95 27.88 2.58
N SER A 74 7.56 27.53 1.45
CA SER A 74 9.01 27.27 1.37
C SER A 74 9.86 28.52 1.08
N ASP A 75 9.23 29.64 0.72
CA ASP A 75 9.90 30.89 0.32
C ASP A 75 9.77 32.01 1.38
N GLN A 76 9.45 31.67 2.64
CA GLN A 76 9.44 32.62 3.77
C GLN A 76 10.69 32.48 4.65
#